data_AF-A0A5P9H330-F1
#
_entry.id   AF-A0A5P9H330-F1
#
_cell.length_a   1.000
_cell.length_b   1.000
_cell.length_c   1.000
_cell.angle_alpha   90.00
_cell.angle_beta   90.00
_cell.angle_gamma   90.00
#
_symmetry.space_group_name_H-M   'P 1'
#
loop_
_entity.id
_entity.type
_entity.pdbx_description
1 polymer ?
#
loop_
_entity_poly.entity_id
_entity_poly.type
_entity_poly.pdbx_seq_one_letter_code
_entity_poly.pdbx_strand_id
1 'polypeptide(L)'
;MRLGRAPWFFIPLLALVCLGAVIALLLGGRSVTTTETAVIEAVAERYVAETGAARTDCHATPAQSAGLWLVVTCAGAQGGRVDYFVDRFGEVAHREEVKEGV
;
A
#
# COMPACT_ATOMS: atom_id res chain seq x y z
N MET A 1 -43.32 -14.59 19.69
CA MET A 1 -41.98 -15.08 20.06
C MET A 1 -41.38 -14.17 21.12
N ARG A 2 -41.46 -14.56 22.39
CA ARG A 2 -40.75 -13.86 23.47
C ARG A 2 -39.34 -14.42 23.52
N LEU A 3 -38.37 -13.64 23.05
CA LEU A 3 -36.93 -13.91 23.18
C LEU A 3 -36.55 -13.80 24.67
N GLY A 4 -36.87 -14.84 25.43
CA GLY A 4 -36.66 -14.90 26.87
C GLY A 4 -35.19 -15.16 27.20
N ARG A 5 -34.55 -14.17 27.84
CA ARG A 5 -33.41 -14.30 28.76
C ARG A 5 -32.32 -15.31 28.36
N ALA A 6 -31.49 -14.97 27.37
CA ALA A 6 -30.09 -15.41 27.31
C ALA A 6 -29.18 -14.51 26.46
N PRO A 7 -29.26 -13.16 26.50
CA PRO A 7 -28.35 -12.34 25.70
C PRO A 7 -26.89 -12.54 26.15
N TRP A 8 -26.63 -12.78 27.44
CA TRP A 8 -25.28 -12.86 28.00
C TRP A 8 -24.45 -14.03 27.48
N PHE A 9 -25.06 -15.19 27.22
CA PHE A 9 -24.34 -16.34 26.65
C PHE A 9 -23.86 -16.09 25.22
N PHE A 10 -24.57 -15.25 24.47
CA PHE A 10 -24.19 -14.88 23.10
C PHE A 10 -23.35 -13.61 23.03
N ILE A 11 -23.21 -12.83 24.12
CA ILE A 11 -22.32 -11.67 24.18
C ILE A 11 -20.89 -11.99 23.71
N PRO A 12 -20.20 -13.07 24.17
CA PRO A 12 -18.84 -13.33 23.71
C PRO A 12 -18.79 -13.67 22.22
N LEU A 13 -19.78 -14.42 21.71
CA LEU A 13 -19.88 -14.72 20.29
C LEU A 13 -20.12 -13.45 19.46
N LEU A 14 -21.04 -12.59 19.89
CA LEU A 14 -21.37 -11.34 19.23
C LEU A 14 -20.19 -10.36 19.28
N ALA A 15 -19.46 -10.32 20.40
CA ALA A 15 -18.23 -9.54 20.54
C ALA A 15 -17.14 -10.02 19.56
N LEU A 16 -16.94 -11.34 19.42
CA LEU A 16 -15.99 -11.89 18.44
C LEU A 16 -16.39 -11.57 17.00
N VAL A 17 -17.68 -11.68 16.66
CA VAL A 17 -18.18 -11.32 15.33
C VAL A 17 -18.00 -9.83 15.04
N CYS A 18 -18.37 -8.96 15.98
CA CYS A 18 -18.17 -7.52 15.84
C CYS A 18 -16.69 -7.16 15.72
N LEU A 19 -15.82 -7.79 16.52
CA LEU A 19 -14.38 -7.58 16.44
C LEU A 19 -13.83 -8.01 15.07
N GLY A 20 -14.22 -9.19 14.60
CA GLY A 20 -13.85 -9.66 13.27
C GLY A 20 -14.33 -8.74 12.15
N ALA A 21 -15.57 -8.24 12.24
CA ALA A 21 -16.11 -7.29 11.27
C ALA A 21 -15.35 -5.95 11.28
N VAL A 22 -14.99 -5.43 12.46
CA VAL A 22 -14.16 -4.22 12.58
C VAL A 22 -12.79 -4.44 11.96
N ILE A 23 -12.11 -5.55 12.28
CA ILE A 23 -10.80 -5.87 11.70
C ILE A 23 -10.90 -5.99 10.17
N ALA A 24 -11.91 -6.72 9.66
CA ALA A 24 -12.13 -6.87 8.24
C ALA A 24 -12.42 -5.53 7.53
N LEU A 25 -13.21 -4.64 8.15
CA LEU A 25 -13.48 -3.30 7.62
C LEU A 25 -12.23 -2.41 7.64
N LEU A 26 -11.40 -2.50 8.68
CA LEU A 26 -10.15 -1.73 8.76
C LEU A 26 -9.11 -2.20 7.72
N LEU A 27 -8.94 -3.51 7.55
CA LEU A 27 -8.00 -4.08 6.58
C LEU A 27 -8.53 -3.95 5.15
N GLY A 28 -9.80 -4.30 4.93
CA GLY A 28 -10.46 -4.22 3.64
C GLY A 28 -10.63 -2.77 3.16
N GLY A 29 -10.97 -1.85 4.06
CA GLY A 29 -11.07 -0.42 3.76
C GLY A 29 -9.77 0.13 3.18
N ARG A 30 -8.62 -0.19 3.80
CA ARG A 30 -7.29 0.18 3.28
C ARG A 30 -7.07 -0.34 1.87
N SER A 31 -7.36 -1.63 1.61
CA SER A 31 -7.19 -2.22 0.28
C SER A 31 -8.11 -1.61 -0.79
N VAL A 32 -9.32 -1.16 -0.42
CA VAL A 32 -10.30 -0.58 -1.36
C VAL A 32 -9.98 0.89 -1.66
N THR A 33 -9.42 1.63 -0.70
CA THR A 33 -9.06 3.04 -0.90
C THR A 33 -7.74 3.22 -1.65
N THR A 34 -6.93 2.16 -1.76
CA THR A 34 -5.68 2.17 -2.54
C THR A 34 -6.01 2.07 -4.03
N THR A 35 -6.23 3.20 -4.69
CA THR A 35 -6.27 3.26 -6.16
C THR A 35 -4.84 3.29 -6.70
N GLU A 36 -4.58 2.62 -7.83
CA GLU A 36 -3.24 2.60 -8.46
C GLU A 36 -2.68 4.02 -8.63
N THR A 37 -3.52 4.95 -9.10
CA THR A 37 -3.13 6.34 -9.30
C THR A 37 -2.70 7.02 -8.00
N ALA A 38 -3.41 6.81 -6.89
CA ALA A 38 -3.07 7.46 -5.62
C ALA A 38 -1.71 6.98 -5.07
N VAL A 39 -1.38 5.69 -5.26
CA VAL A 39 -0.08 5.14 -4.85
C VAL A 39 1.05 5.70 -5.70
N ILE A 40 0.87 5.71 -7.02
CA ILE A 40 1.87 6.28 -7.93
C ILE A 40 2.12 7.75 -7.58
N GLU A 41 1.05 8.49 -7.28
CA GLU A 41 1.13 9.91 -6.94
C GLU A 41 1.85 10.12 -5.59
N ALA A 42 1.54 9.33 -4.57
CA ALA A 42 2.21 9.43 -3.27
C ALA A 42 3.72 9.09 -3.37
N VAL A 43 4.09 8.08 -4.15
CA VAL A 43 5.50 7.69 -4.34
C VAL A 43 6.26 8.73 -5.16
N ALA A 44 5.66 9.27 -6.21
CA ALA A 44 6.30 10.32 -7.01
C ALA A 44 6.49 11.62 -6.20
N GLU A 45 5.54 12.01 -5.35
CA GLU A 45 5.72 13.15 -4.43
C GLU A 45 6.87 12.92 -3.45
N ARG A 46 6.98 11.71 -2.91
CA ARG A 46 8.07 11.34 -2.02
C ARG A 46 9.42 11.46 -2.73
N TYR A 47 9.53 11.00 -3.97
CA TYR A 47 10.75 11.13 -4.76
C TYR A 47 11.14 12.60 -5.01
N VAL A 48 10.16 13.43 -5.37
CA VAL A 48 10.36 14.89 -5.54
C VAL A 48 10.82 15.53 -4.24
N ALA A 49 10.24 15.16 -3.10
CA ALA A 49 10.65 15.67 -1.79
C ALA A 49 12.05 15.21 -1.36
N GLU A 50 12.44 13.98 -1.69
CA GLU A 50 13.76 13.41 -1.37
C GLU A 50 14.88 13.97 -2.24
N THR A 51 14.61 14.26 -3.52
CA THR A 51 15.66 14.55 -4.52
C THR A 51 15.58 15.93 -5.16
N GLY A 52 14.42 16.60 -5.08
CA GLY A 52 14.14 17.82 -5.83
C GLY A 52 13.95 17.61 -7.34
N ALA A 53 13.91 16.36 -7.81
CA ALA A 53 13.73 16.02 -9.22
C ALA A 53 12.27 16.21 -9.69
N ALA A 54 12.00 16.01 -10.99
CA ALA A 54 10.66 16.22 -11.54
C ALA A 54 9.79 14.96 -11.37
N ARG A 55 8.50 15.17 -11.12
CA ARG A 55 7.50 14.08 -11.05
C ARG A 55 7.47 13.22 -12.31
N THR A 56 7.74 13.84 -13.46
CA THR A 56 7.77 13.21 -14.78
C THR A 56 8.95 12.25 -14.98
N ASP A 57 9.93 12.27 -14.07
CA ASP A 57 11.07 11.35 -14.12
C ASP A 57 10.69 9.95 -13.61
N CYS A 58 9.49 9.80 -13.02
CA CYS A 58 8.96 8.56 -12.48
C CYS A 58 7.95 7.89 -13.41
N HIS A 59 8.06 6.58 -13.56
CA HIS A 59 7.03 5.74 -14.20
C HIS A 59 6.76 4.49 -13.37
N ALA A 60 5.52 4.01 -13.40
CA ALA A 60 5.10 2.83 -12.66
C ALA A 60 4.93 1.64 -13.59
N THR A 61 5.40 0.47 -13.15
CA THR A 61 5.22 -0.81 -13.83
C THR A 61 4.68 -1.86 -12.87
N PRO A 62 3.89 -2.85 -13.34
CA PRO A 62 3.44 -3.96 -12.50
C PRO A 62 4.64 -4.77 -12.01
N ALA A 63 4.67 -5.11 -10.72
CA ALA A 63 5.72 -5.97 -10.18
C ALA A 63 5.53 -7.41 -10.67
N GLN A 64 6.62 -8.07 -11.11
CA GLN A 64 6.58 -9.48 -11.53
C GLN A 64 6.79 -10.47 -10.37
N SER A 65 7.14 -9.97 -9.18
CA SER A 65 7.46 -10.80 -8.00
C SER A 65 6.24 -11.01 -7.10
N ALA A 66 6.11 -12.21 -6.53
CA ALA A 66 5.03 -12.53 -5.60
C ALA A 66 5.10 -11.66 -4.33
N GLY A 67 4.00 -10.99 -3.98
CA GLY A 67 3.89 -10.13 -2.79
C GLY A 67 4.15 -8.65 -3.06
N LEU A 68 4.67 -8.30 -4.23
CA LEU A 68 4.81 -6.92 -4.69
C LEU A 68 3.71 -6.63 -5.71
N TRP A 69 3.22 -5.38 -5.72
CA TRP A 69 2.13 -4.95 -6.59
C TRP A 69 2.63 -4.05 -7.72
N LEU A 70 3.39 -3.02 -7.39
CA LEU A 70 3.89 -2.01 -8.32
C LEU A 70 5.37 -1.74 -8.07
N VAL A 71 6.09 -1.37 -9.12
CA VAL A 71 7.44 -0.80 -9.04
C VAL A 71 7.39 0.58 -9.66
N VAL A 72 7.73 1.59 -8.87
CA VAL A 72 7.87 2.97 -9.34
C VAL A 72 9.35 3.25 -9.55
N THR A 73 9.74 3.40 -10.81
CA THR A 73 11.12 3.68 -11.21
C THR A 73 11.25 5.15 -11.55
N CYS A 74 12.13 5.84 -10.84
CA CYS A 74 12.43 7.25 -11.06
C CYS A 74 13.86 7.45 -11.56
N ALA A 75 14.02 8.17 -12.67
CA ALA A 75 15.33 8.54 -13.19
C ALA A 75 15.98 9.61 -12.30
N GLY A 76 17.17 9.29 -11.81
CA GLY A 76 18.02 10.18 -11.01
C GLY A 76 18.76 11.18 -11.89
N ALA A 77 18.90 12.41 -11.42
CA ALA A 77 19.53 13.52 -12.15
C ALA A 77 21.00 13.27 -12.56
N GLN A 78 21.67 12.25 -11.99
CA GLN A 78 23.08 11.93 -12.22
C GLN A 78 23.30 10.61 -12.99
N GLY A 79 22.31 10.14 -13.76
CA GLY A 79 22.44 8.89 -14.53
C GLY A 79 22.32 7.62 -13.67
N GLY A 80 21.61 7.71 -12.55
CA GLY A 80 21.15 6.54 -11.79
C GLY A 80 19.64 6.42 -11.88
N ARG A 81 19.07 5.34 -11.36
CA ARG A 81 17.62 5.23 -11.11
C ARG A 81 17.34 4.73 -9.71
N VAL A 82 16.18 5.10 -9.20
CA VAL A 82 15.68 4.63 -7.90
C VAL A 82 14.40 3.84 -8.14
N ASP A 83 14.39 2.60 -7.69
CA ASP A 83 13.26 1.67 -7.84
C ASP A 83 12.57 1.53 -6.47
N TYR A 84 11.31 1.95 -6.39
CA TYR A 84 10.45 1.83 -5.21
C TYR A 84 9.48 0.66 -5.42
N PHE A 85 9.65 -0.41 -4.65
CA PHE A 85 8.77 -1.57 -4.66
C PHE A 85 7.62 -1.37 -3.70
N VAL A 86 6.40 -1.39 -4.22
CA VAL A 86 5.17 -1.15 -3.47
C VAL A 86 4.42 -2.46 -3.30
N ASP A 87 3.96 -2.72 -2.08
CA ASP A 87 3.12 -3.87 -1.75
C ASP A 87 1.65 -3.67 -2.17
N ARG A 88 0.80 -4.67 -1.91
CA ARG A 88 -0.63 -4.63 -2.23
C ARG A 88 -1.45 -3.67 -1.37
N PHE A 89 -0.87 -3.14 -0.30
CA PHE A 89 -1.51 -2.16 0.57
C PHE A 89 -1.15 -0.73 0.17
N GLY A 90 -0.19 -0.56 -0.76
CA GLY A 90 0.29 0.75 -1.21
C GLY A 90 1.49 1.27 -0.42
N GLU A 91 2.11 0.43 0.40
CA GLU A 91 3.30 0.79 1.18
C GLU A 91 4.59 0.42 0.44
N VAL A 92 5.62 1.26 0.56
CA VAL A 92 6.95 0.97 0.00
C VAL A 92 7.60 -0.12 0.85
N ALA A 93 7.61 -1.34 0.32
CA ALA A 93 8.20 -2.51 0.96
C ALA A 93 9.73 -2.52 0.81
N HIS A 94 10.24 -2.07 -0.34
CA HIS A 94 11.67 -2.03 -0.61
C HIS A 94 12.05 -0.86 -1.52
N ARG A 95 13.30 -0.38 -1.40
CA ARG A 95 13.86 0.67 -2.24
C ARG A 95 15.27 0.29 -2.65
N GLU A 96 15.53 0.32 -3.95
CA GLU A 96 16.84 0.05 -4.52
C GLU A 96 17.34 1.27 -5.31
N GLU A 97 18.63 1.58 -5.16
CA GLU A 97 19.30 2.60 -5.98
C GLU A 97 20.24 1.90 -6.95
N VAL A 98 19.94 2.00 -8.24
CA VAL A 98 20.79 1.48 -9.30
C VAL A 98 21.61 2.65 -9.85
N LYS A 99 22.91 2.64 -9.57
CA LYS A 99 23.86 3.56 -10.21
C LYS A 99 24.28 2.92 -11.52
N GLU A 100 24.04 3.56 -12.67
CA GLU A 100 24.60 3.06 -13.93
C GLU A 100 26.13 3.10 -13.79
N GLY A 101 26.73 1.92 -13.67
CA GLY A 101 28.18 1.76 -13.70
C GLY A 101 28.68 1.99 -15.11
N VAL A 102 29.61 2.93 -15.23
CA VAL A 102 30.51 3.17 -16.38
C VAL A 102 30.98 1.88 -17.02
#